data_AF-A0A936STB9-F1
#
_entry.id   AF-A0A936STB9-F1
#
_cell.length_a   1.000
_cell.length_b   1.000
_cell.length_c   1.000
_cell.angle_alpha   90.00
_cell.angle_beta   90.00
_cell.angle_gamma   90.00
#
_symmetry.space_group_name_H-M   'P 1'
#
loop_
_entity.id
_entity.type
_entity.pdbx_description
1 polymer ?
#
loop_
_entity_poly.entity_id
_entity_poly.type
_entity_poly.pdbx_seq_one_letter_code
_entity_poly.pdbx_strand_id
1 'polypeptide(L)'
;MPKQTPDLPVPGIRLDATAEQPLHRQLYRQLSHAIRLGHLKPIPALQGLDEAGRVIYLGTFSKVFSPALRLVYMVVPSVLIDLARIAQRVMSFHAPIIEQIAMTTFMAEGDAPYSAHAWAVRGTARLLVDACEALSRWCAELRQNAIRPASCWLAA
;
A
#
# COMPACT_ATOMS: atom_id res chain seq x y z
N MET A 1 32.47 3.05 12.84
CA MET A 1 31.62 4.07 13.49
C MET A 1 30.19 3.54 13.51
N PRO A 2 29.62 3.17 14.67
CA PRO A 2 28.21 2.79 14.74
C PRO A 2 27.37 4.00 14.34
N LYS A 3 26.57 3.89 13.27
CA LYS A 3 25.65 4.94 12.85
C LYS A 3 24.62 5.10 13.96
N GLN A 4 24.66 6.23 14.67
CA GLN A 4 23.62 6.61 15.62
C GLN A 4 22.27 6.54 14.92
N THR A 5 21.27 5.97 15.61
CA THR A 5 19.89 5.95 15.12
C THR A 5 19.39 7.39 15.05
N PRO A 6 19.10 7.94 13.87
CA PRO A 6 18.61 9.30 13.77
C PRO A 6 17.23 9.38 14.46
N ASP A 7 17.04 10.38 15.32
CA ASP A 7 15.73 10.67 15.88
C ASP A 7 14.82 11.12 14.73
N LEU A 8 13.78 10.33 14.46
CA LEU A 8 12.91 10.57 13.31
C LEU A 8 11.77 11.49 13.73
N PRO A 9 11.37 12.47 12.90
CA PRO A 9 10.26 13.37 13.18
C PRO A 9 8.88 12.68 13.06
N VAL A 10 8.84 11.34 13.07
CA VAL A 10 7.63 10.53 12.94
C VAL A 10 7.42 9.77 14.26
N PRO A 11 6.41 10.14 15.06
CA PRO A 11 6.15 9.51 16.36
C PRO A 11 6.01 8.00 16.25
N GLY A 12 6.66 7.25 17.14
CA GLY A 12 6.51 5.79 17.25
C GLY A 12 7.37 4.96 16.30
N ILE A 13 8.17 5.57 15.41
CA ILE A 13 9.14 4.83 14.59
C ILE A 13 10.44 4.62 15.37
N ARG A 14 10.94 3.39 15.37
CA ARG A 14 12.18 2.98 16.03
C ARG A 14 13.01 2.14 15.07
N LEU A 15 14.18 2.63 14.72
CA LEU A 15 15.11 1.89 13.86
C LEU A 15 16.23 1.28 14.70
N ASP A 16 16.58 0.04 14.40
CA ASP A 16 17.66 -0.68 15.07
C ASP A 16 18.78 -0.96 14.06
N ALA A 17 19.91 -0.28 14.22
CA ALA A 17 21.06 -0.46 13.35
C ALA A 17 21.79 -1.80 13.59
N THR A 18 21.48 -2.50 14.67
CA THR A 18 22.10 -3.79 15.04
C THR A 18 21.33 -5.00 14.53
N ALA A 19 20.06 -4.83 14.17
CA ALA A 19 19.23 -5.90 13.62
C ALA A 19 19.70 -6.32 12.21
N GLU A 20 19.55 -7.61 11.88
CA GLU A 20 19.89 -8.14 10.54
C GLU A 20 19.12 -7.44 9.41
N GLN A 21 17.93 -6.93 9.71
CA GLN A 21 17.11 -6.24 8.71
C GLN A 21 17.68 -4.85 8.39
N PRO A 22 17.86 -4.47 7.12
CA PRO A 22 18.37 -3.15 6.78
C PRO A 22 17.40 -2.02 7.19
N LEU A 23 17.95 -0.89 7.65
CA LEU A 23 17.21 0.27 8.20
C LEU A 23 16.06 0.75 7.31
N HIS A 24 16.27 0.85 5.99
CA HIS A 24 15.23 1.31 5.05
C HIS A 24 14.01 0.38 5.04
N ARG A 25 14.22 -0.93 5.25
CA ARG A 25 13.15 -1.93 5.27
C ARG A 25 12.40 -1.91 6.59
N GLN A 26 13.10 -1.64 7.70
CA GLN A 26 12.48 -1.39 9.00
C GLN A 26 11.59 -0.14 8.93
N LEU A 27 12.13 0.97 8.41
CA LEU A 27 11.40 2.23 8.22
C LEU A 27 10.16 2.03 7.34
N TYR A 28 10.33 1.41 6.18
CA TYR A 28 9.22 1.14 5.26
C TYR A 28 8.12 0.29 5.91
N ARG A 29 8.50 -0.77 6.64
CA ARG A 29 7.53 -1.62 7.34
C ARG A 29 6.75 -0.85 8.40
N GLN A 30 7.44 -0.10 9.24
CA GLN A 30 6.80 0.67 10.32
C GLN A 30 5.91 1.78 9.77
N LEU A 31 6.34 2.51 8.73
CA LEU A 31 5.50 3.49 8.04
C LEU A 31 4.28 2.84 7.38
N SER A 32 4.49 1.77 6.60
CA SER A 32 3.39 1.08 5.92
C SER A 32 2.38 0.53 6.91
N HIS A 33 2.84 -0.02 8.03
CA HIS A 33 2.02 -0.49 9.12
C HIS A 33 1.23 0.66 9.75
N ALA A 34 1.89 1.70 10.24
CA ALA A 34 1.24 2.86 10.86
C ALA A 34 0.20 3.56 9.95
N ILE A 35 0.45 3.63 8.64
CA ILE A 35 -0.49 4.18 7.65
C ILE A 35 -1.70 3.26 7.46
N ARG A 36 -1.49 1.94 7.31
CA ARG A 36 -2.61 0.97 7.21
C ARG A 36 -3.43 0.96 8.49
N LEU A 37 -2.77 1.18 9.61
CA LEU A 37 -3.35 1.25 10.92
C LEU A 37 -4.14 2.56 11.17
N GLY A 38 -3.97 3.58 10.31
CA GLY A 38 -4.59 4.89 10.50
C GLY A 38 -3.95 5.73 11.61
N HIS A 39 -2.82 5.27 12.18
CA HIS A 39 -2.04 6.04 13.17
C HIS A 39 -1.26 7.18 12.50
N LEU A 40 -1.00 7.06 11.19
CA LEU A 40 -0.42 8.11 10.36
C LEU A 40 -1.30 8.34 9.13
N LYS A 41 -1.39 9.61 8.69
CA LYS A 41 -1.99 9.93 7.40
C LYS A 41 -1.13 9.37 6.26
N PRO A 42 -1.74 8.93 5.14
CA PRO A 42 -0.98 8.53 3.97
C PRO A 42 -0.02 9.62 3.53
N ILE A 43 1.22 9.24 3.23
CA ILE A 43 2.22 10.17 2.70
C ILE A 43 1.75 10.60 1.29
N PRO A 44 1.75 11.90 0.97
CA PRO A 44 1.45 12.36 -0.38
C PRO A 44 2.33 11.65 -1.41
N ALA A 45 1.76 11.36 -2.58
CA ALA A 45 2.55 10.83 -3.68
C ALA A 45 3.66 11.83 -4.05
N LEU A 46 4.81 11.33 -4.54
CA LEU A 46 5.93 12.18 -4.96
C LEU A 46 5.50 13.21 -6.01
N GLN A 47 4.54 12.87 -6.88
CA GLN A 47 3.97 13.77 -7.87
C GLN A 47 3.26 14.98 -7.24
N GLY A 48 2.66 14.83 -6.05
CA GLY A 48 2.05 15.96 -5.34
C GLY A 48 3.07 16.94 -4.74
N LEU A 49 4.36 16.56 -4.73
CA LEU A 49 5.48 17.41 -4.30
C LEU A 49 6.32 17.91 -5.48
N ASP A 50 5.98 17.52 -6.71
CA ASP A 50 6.77 17.80 -7.90
C ASP A 50 6.34 19.11 -8.57
N GLU A 51 7.08 20.17 -8.29
CA GLU A 51 6.92 21.48 -8.94
C GLU A 51 7.64 21.55 -10.29
N ALA A 52 8.58 20.64 -10.55
CA ALA A 52 9.46 20.69 -11.72
C ALA A 52 8.95 19.86 -12.92
N GLY A 53 7.84 19.14 -12.77
CA GLY A 53 7.27 18.31 -13.83
C GLY A 53 8.20 17.18 -14.27
N ARG A 54 8.88 16.53 -13.31
CA ARG A 54 9.84 15.44 -13.54
C ARG A 54 9.30 14.06 -13.15
N VAL A 55 8.15 14.01 -12.49
CA VAL A 55 7.57 12.77 -11.97
C VAL A 55 6.47 12.27 -12.90
N ILE A 56 6.64 11.06 -13.40
CA ILE A 56 5.55 10.28 -13.99
C ILE A 56 4.91 9.47 -12.86
N TYR A 57 3.62 9.69 -12.61
CA TYR A 57 2.86 8.96 -11.59
C TYR A 57 2.03 7.85 -12.23
N LEU A 58 2.21 6.62 -11.75
CA LEU A 58 1.42 5.47 -12.17
C LEU A 58 0.49 5.04 -11.03
N GLY A 59 -0.81 4.98 -11.30
CA GLY A 59 -1.83 4.56 -10.36
C GLY A 59 -2.67 3.40 -10.88
N THR A 60 -3.34 2.67 -9.98
CA THR A 60 -4.21 1.54 -10.33
C THR A 60 -5.46 1.52 -9.46
N PHE A 61 -6.57 1.07 -10.04
CA PHE A 61 -7.82 0.84 -9.31
C PHE A 61 -7.90 -0.55 -8.69
N SER A 62 -6.96 -1.46 -8.98
CA SER A 62 -7.03 -2.86 -8.59
C SER A 62 -7.06 -3.12 -7.08
N LYS A 63 -6.49 -2.22 -6.29
CA LYS A 63 -6.41 -2.34 -4.83
C LYS A 63 -7.55 -1.65 -4.09
N VAL A 64 -8.26 -0.76 -4.76
CA VAL A 64 -9.37 0.00 -4.17
C VAL A 64 -10.70 -0.62 -4.58
N PHE A 65 -10.82 -1.13 -5.81
CA PHE A 65 -12.07 -1.73 -6.29
C PHE A 65 -11.91 -3.24 -6.51
N SER A 66 -11.21 -3.64 -7.56
CA SER A 66 -11.00 -5.04 -7.89
C SER A 66 -9.89 -5.22 -8.93
N PRO A 67 -9.03 -6.25 -8.82
CA PRO A 67 -8.06 -6.58 -9.86
C PRO A 67 -8.72 -6.91 -11.20
N ALA A 68 -9.98 -7.35 -11.21
CA ALA A 68 -10.72 -7.69 -12.42
C ALA A 68 -10.96 -6.48 -13.33
N LEU A 69 -10.97 -5.26 -12.80
CA LEU A 69 -11.15 -4.04 -13.62
C LEU A 69 -10.03 -3.84 -14.64
N ARG A 70 -8.81 -4.31 -14.33
CA ARG A 70 -7.60 -4.12 -15.14
C ARG A 70 -7.37 -2.66 -15.58
N LEU A 71 -7.84 -1.70 -14.78
CA LEU A 71 -7.66 -0.27 -15.01
C LEU A 71 -6.43 0.25 -14.28
N VAL A 72 -5.56 0.89 -15.05
CA VAL A 72 -4.35 1.58 -14.63
C VAL A 72 -4.35 2.94 -15.32
N TYR A 73 -3.88 3.97 -14.63
CA TYR A 73 -3.78 5.32 -15.15
C TYR A 73 -2.38 5.87 -14.92
N MET A 74 -2.00 6.85 -15.75
CA MET A 74 -0.71 7.50 -15.69
C MET A 74 -0.88 9.01 -15.78
N VAL A 75 -0.27 9.74 -14.87
CA VAL A 75 -0.15 11.20 -14.93
C VAL A 75 1.27 11.50 -15.41
N VAL A 76 1.36 12.09 -16.60
CA VAL A 76 2.64 12.46 -17.21
C VAL A 76 2.81 13.98 -17.21
N PRO A 77 4.05 14.49 -17.11
CA PRO A 77 4.36 15.89 -17.39
C PRO A 77 3.84 16.31 -18.77
N SER A 78 3.39 17.56 -18.90
CA SER A 78 2.80 18.08 -20.14
C SER A 78 3.69 17.90 -21.36
N VAL A 79 5.01 18.07 -21.18
CA VAL A 79 6.03 17.89 -22.22
C VAL A 79 6.13 16.46 -22.77
N LEU A 80 5.60 15.45 -22.06
CA LEU A 80 5.63 14.04 -22.44
C LEU A 80 4.29 13.52 -22.98
N ILE A 81 3.23 14.34 -23.03
CA ILE A 81 1.88 13.89 -23.42
C ILE A 81 1.89 13.30 -24.84
N ASP A 82 2.52 13.97 -25.80
CA ASP A 82 2.52 13.50 -27.19
C ASP A 82 3.35 12.23 -27.38
N LEU A 83 4.48 12.13 -26.66
CA LEU A 83 5.27 10.90 -26.62
C LEU A 83 4.46 9.73 -26.02
N ALA A 84 3.73 9.99 -24.93
CA ALA A 84 2.89 8.98 -24.28
C ALA A 84 1.76 8.51 -25.20
N ARG A 85 1.13 9.42 -25.97
CA ARG A 85 0.12 9.07 -26.98
C ARG A 85 0.69 8.20 -28.10
N ILE A 86 1.89 8.51 -28.58
CA ILE A 86 2.57 7.69 -29.59
C ILE A 86 2.84 6.29 -29.02
N ALA A 87 3.41 6.21 -27.81
CA ALA A 87 3.70 4.93 -27.15
C ALA A 87 2.42 4.08 -26.97
N GLN A 88 1.31 4.71 -26.53
CA GLN A 88 0.03 4.03 -26.38
C GLN A 88 -0.48 3.42 -27.69
N ARG A 89 -0.39 4.18 -28.81
CA ARG A 89 -0.80 3.69 -30.13
C ARG A 89 0.08 2.54 -30.60
N VAL A 90 1.40 2.66 -30.44
CA VAL A 90 2.36 1.63 -30.87
C VAL A 90 2.17 0.33 -30.08
N MET A 91 1.94 0.42 -28.78
CA MET A 91 1.70 -0.75 -27.93
C MET A 91 0.34 -1.41 -28.17
N SER A 92 -0.54 -0.81 -28.99
CA SER A 92 -1.93 -1.24 -29.19
C SER A 92 -2.66 -1.50 -27.86
N PHE A 93 -2.30 -0.75 -26.83
CA PHE A 93 -2.79 -0.97 -25.47
C PHE A 93 -4.00 -0.09 -25.22
N HIS A 94 -5.16 -0.72 -25.07
CA HIS A 94 -6.39 -0.06 -24.66
C HIS A 94 -6.94 -0.71 -23.40
N ALA A 95 -7.28 0.13 -22.42
CA ALA A 95 -7.96 -0.34 -21.22
C ALA A 95 -9.37 -0.88 -21.59
N PRO A 96 -9.91 -1.85 -20.85
CA PRO A 96 -11.25 -2.39 -21.09
C PRO A 96 -12.33 -1.29 -21.12
N ILE A 97 -13.11 -1.21 -22.21
CA ILE A 97 -13.98 -0.06 -22.48
C ILE A 97 -15.17 0.04 -21.52
N ILE A 98 -15.76 -1.10 -21.13
CA ILE A 98 -16.92 -1.14 -20.23
C ILE A 98 -16.52 -0.64 -18.85
N GLU A 99 -15.36 -1.08 -18.37
CA GLU A 99 -14.78 -0.70 -17.10
C GLU A 99 -14.39 0.77 -17.10
N GLN A 100 -13.85 1.29 -18.21
CA GLN A 100 -13.60 2.73 -18.36
C GLN A 100 -14.89 3.53 -18.26
N ILE A 101 -15.96 3.13 -18.94
CA ILE A 101 -17.27 3.82 -18.87
C ILE A 101 -17.79 3.78 -17.44
N ALA A 102 -17.84 2.60 -16.81
CA ALA A 102 -18.34 2.45 -15.44
C ALA A 102 -17.54 3.31 -14.44
N MET A 103 -16.20 3.29 -14.54
CA MET A 103 -15.34 4.11 -13.69
C MET A 103 -15.54 5.61 -13.96
N THR A 104 -15.70 6.01 -15.22
CA THR A 104 -15.94 7.41 -15.58
C THR A 104 -17.27 7.90 -15.02
N THR A 105 -18.34 7.11 -15.15
CA THR A 105 -19.66 7.41 -14.57
C THR A 105 -19.56 7.53 -13.06
N PHE A 106 -18.89 6.59 -12.39
CA PHE A 106 -18.70 6.63 -10.94
C PHE A 106 -17.91 7.89 -10.50
N MET A 107 -16.81 8.20 -11.19
CA MET A 107 -15.98 9.37 -10.86
C MET A 107 -16.69 10.71 -11.14
N ALA A 108 -17.63 10.73 -12.09
CA ALA A 108 -18.44 11.91 -12.39
C ALA A 108 -19.40 12.30 -11.25
N GLU A 109 -19.68 11.39 -10.30
CA GLU A 109 -20.45 11.67 -9.08
C GLU A 109 -19.65 12.53 -8.06
N GLY A 110 -18.35 12.71 -8.29
CA GLY A 110 -17.45 13.53 -7.47
C GLY A 110 -16.56 12.72 -6.52
N ASP A 111 -15.79 13.43 -5.68
CA ASP A 111 -14.74 12.81 -4.85
C ASP A 111 -15.28 12.09 -3.61
N ALA A 112 -16.48 12.45 -3.13
CA ALA A 112 -17.01 11.93 -1.88
C ALA A 112 -17.33 10.41 -1.94
N PRO A 113 -18.03 9.89 -2.98
CA PRO A 113 -18.27 8.45 -3.12
C PRO A 113 -16.97 7.63 -3.20
N TYR A 114 -16.00 8.09 -3.99
CA TYR A 114 -14.69 7.44 -4.11
C TYR A 114 -13.97 7.38 -2.76
N SER A 115 -13.91 8.51 -2.05
CA SER A 115 -13.21 8.62 -0.77
C SER A 115 -13.86 7.72 0.29
N ALA A 116 -15.19 7.68 0.35
CA ALA A 116 -15.92 6.81 1.26
C ALA A 116 -15.62 5.32 0.99
N HIS A 117 -15.65 4.90 -0.29
CA HIS A 117 -15.31 3.54 -0.68
C HIS A 117 -13.86 3.18 -0.32
N ALA A 118 -12.91 4.06 -0.63
CA ALA A 118 -11.50 3.86 -0.30
C ALA A 118 -11.26 3.75 1.23
N TRP A 119 -11.99 4.52 2.04
CA TRP A 119 -11.95 4.41 3.50
C TRP A 119 -12.53 3.08 3.99
N ALA A 120 -13.66 2.63 3.45
CA ALA A 120 -14.26 1.34 3.79
C ALA A 120 -13.29 0.19 3.52
N VAL A 121 -12.67 0.16 2.33
CA VAL A 121 -11.68 -0.86 1.94
C VAL A 121 -10.47 -0.87 2.88
N ARG A 122 -9.98 0.32 3.28
CA ARG A 122 -8.90 0.42 4.28
C ARG A 122 -9.33 -0.09 5.65
N GLY A 123 -10.56 0.18 6.07
CA GLY A 123 -11.13 -0.34 7.31
C GLY A 123 -11.18 -1.87 7.33
N THR A 124 -11.63 -2.51 6.24
CA THR A 124 -11.61 -3.98 6.14
C THR A 124 -10.19 -4.53 6.16
N ALA A 125 -9.27 -3.92 5.42
CA ALA A 125 -7.87 -4.34 5.42
C ALA A 125 -7.22 -4.20 6.82
N ARG A 126 -7.60 -3.17 7.59
CA ARG A 126 -7.17 -2.98 8.98
C ARG A 126 -7.59 -4.16 9.85
N LEU A 127 -8.87 -4.55 9.79
CA LEU A 127 -9.41 -5.66 10.58
C LEU A 127 -8.68 -6.99 10.29
N LEU A 128 -8.37 -7.25 9.02
CA LEU A 128 -7.62 -8.45 8.64
C LEU A 128 -6.19 -8.44 9.21
N VAL A 129 -5.51 -7.29 9.17
CA VAL A 129 -4.17 -7.14 9.77
C VAL A 129 -4.22 -7.36 11.28
N ASP A 130 -5.18 -6.74 11.97
CA ASP A 130 -5.34 -6.88 13.42
C ASP A 130 -5.62 -8.35 13.82
N ALA A 131 -6.45 -9.05 13.06
CA ALA A 131 -6.74 -10.46 13.26
C ALA A 131 -5.48 -11.33 13.06
N CYS A 132 -4.72 -11.09 11.99
CA CYS A 132 -3.45 -11.80 11.74
C CYS A 132 -2.43 -11.56 12.85
N GLU A 133 -2.33 -10.34 13.38
CA GLU A 133 -1.43 -10.03 14.50
C GLU A 133 -1.87 -10.68 15.80
N ALA A 134 -3.17 -10.65 16.11
CA ALA A 134 -3.71 -11.32 17.28
C ALA A 134 -3.46 -12.84 17.22
N LEU A 135 -3.70 -13.46 16.07
CA LEU A 135 -3.41 -14.87 15.84
C LEU A 135 -1.91 -15.17 15.98
N SER A 136 -1.05 -14.30 15.44
CA SER A 136 0.41 -14.47 15.55
C SER A 136 0.90 -14.39 17.00
N ARG A 137 0.36 -13.46 17.80
CA ARG A 137 0.65 -13.36 19.24
C ARG A 137 0.18 -14.61 19.99
N TRP A 138 -1.06 -15.03 19.76
CA TRP A 138 -1.62 -16.23 20.39
C TRP A 138 -0.82 -17.50 20.05
N CYS A 139 -0.42 -17.68 18.79
CA CYS A 139 0.44 -18.79 18.38
C CYS A 139 1.83 -18.75 19.05
N ALA A 140 2.39 -17.55 19.27
CA ALA A 140 3.66 -17.40 19.97
C ALA A 140 3.53 -17.73 21.47
N GLU A 141 2.45 -17.29 22.11
CA GLU A 141 2.13 -17.64 23.50
C GLU A 141 1.95 -19.15 23.66
N LEU A 142 1.24 -19.84 22.76
CA LEU A 142 1.12 -21.29 22.79
C LEU A 142 2.47 -22.02 22.67
N ARG A 143 3.38 -21.52 21.82
CA ARG A 143 4.73 -22.08 21.70
C ARG A 143 5.56 -21.89 22.96
N GLN A 144 5.45 -20.73 23.61
CA GLN A 144 6.21 -20.41 24.83
C GLN A 144 5.63 -21.11 26.07
N ASN A 145 4.30 -21.21 26.16
CA ASN A 145 3.60 -21.79 27.30
C ASN A 145 3.56 -23.31 27.29
N ALA A 146 4.16 -23.96 26.28
CA ALA A 146 4.36 -25.40 26.16
C ALA A 146 3.42 -26.22 27.06
N ILE A 147 2.11 -26.13 26.78
CA ILE A 147 1.27 -27.29 27.05
C ILE A 147 1.92 -28.33 26.14
N ARG A 148 2.73 -29.23 26.70
CA ARG A 148 3.06 -30.48 26.06
C ARG A 148 1.78 -31.31 26.20
N PRO A 149 0.88 -31.35 25.21
CA PRO A 149 -0.08 -32.43 25.23
C PRO A 149 0.73 -33.72 25.24
N ALA A 150 0.53 -34.56 26.25
CA ALA A 150 1.18 -35.86 26.36
C ALA A 150 0.88 -36.78 25.15
N SER A 151 -0.01 -36.35 24.25
CA SER A 151 -0.39 -37.06 23.04
C SER A 151 -1.01 -36.09 22.03
N CYS A 152 -0.21 -35.50 21.14
CA CYS A 152 -0.73 -35.17 19.82
C CYS A 152 0.32 -35.55 18.76
N TRP A 153 0.13 -36.75 18.22
CA TRP A 153 0.71 -37.13 16.94
C TRP A 153 0.04 -36.30 15.85
N LEU A 154 0.76 -35.34 15.29
CA LEU A 154 0.55 -34.90 13.91
C LEU A 154 1.94 -34.76 13.30
N ALA A 155 2.31 -35.84 12.63
CA ALA A 155 3.46 -35.93 11.75
C ALA A 155 3.20 -35.15 10.45
N ALA A 156 4.30 -34.68 9.89
CA ALA A 156 4.54 -34.11 8.55
C ALA A 156 4.08 -32.66 8.31
#